data_AF-A0A6P2BDT0-F1
#
_entry.id   AF-A0A6P2BDT0-F1
#
_cell.length_a   1.000
_cell.length_b   1.000
_cell.length_c   1.000
_cell.angle_alpha   90.00
_cell.angle_beta   90.00
_cell.angle_gamma   90.00
#
_symmetry.space_group_name_H-M   'P 1'
#
loop_
_entity.id
_entity.type
_entity.pdbx_description
1 polymer ?
#
loop_
_entity_poly.entity_id
_entity_poly.type
_entity_poly.pdbx_seq_one_letter_code
_entity_poly.pdbx_strand_id
1 'polypeptide(L)'
;MHGQSGAALVIALVFLLLMTLVGVTAMQSTTLQERMAGNLRDRDMALQAAESALREGEWQLQQATVPAFVIEPVSGGGRATTWNAFDWDQADVRTHVLPTTAGFSVAESPRYVIERFPPTVGDTLAADEPLPELELYRVTTRAVGGSAEAVVILQTTFRR
;
A
#
# COMPACT_ATOMS: atom_id res chain seq x y z
N MET A 1 -71.70 11.54 -23.21
CA MET A 1 -70.43 12.25 -22.92
C MET A 1 -69.49 11.31 -22.17
N HIS A 2 -68.76 10.41 -22.84
CA HIS A 2 -67.83 9.50 -22.15
C HIS A 2 -66.60 9.22 -23.04
N GLY A 3 -65.45 9.82 -22.72
CA GLY A 3 -64.23 9.70 -23.51
C GLY A 3 -62.93 9.98 -22.75
N GLN A 4 -62.92 9.87 -21.42
CA GLN A 4 -61.76 10.26 -20.58
C GLN A 4 -61.25 9.15 -19.65
N SER A 5 -61.33 7.88 -20.05
CA SER A 5 -60.91 6.74 -19.19
C SER A 5 -59.70 5.94 -19.70
N GLY A 6 -59.12 6.26 -20.87
CA GLY A 6 -57.97 5.53 -21.42
C GLY A 6 -56.59 6.12 -21.11
N ALA A 7 -56.49 7.45 -20.98
CA ALA A 7 -55.19 8.14 -20.83
C ALA A 7 -54.57 8.00 -19.43
N ALA A 8 -55.40 7.85 -18.38
CA ALA A 8 -54.93 7.82 -17.00
C ALA A 8 -53.99 6.64 -16.70
N LEU A 9 -54.26 5.45 -17.26
CA LEU A 9 -53.42 4.26 -17.09
C LEU A 9 -52.03 4.46 -17.72
N VAL A 10 -51.99 5.03 -18.93
CA VAL A 10 -50.74 5.29 -19.65
C VAL A 10 -49.89 6.29 -18.89
N ILE A 11 -50.51 7.37 -18.40
CA ILE A 11 -49.84 8.39 -17.59
C ILE A 11 -49.29 7.77 -16.29
N ALA A 12 -50.09 6.98 -15.58
CA ALA A 12 -49.66 6.30 -14.36
C ALA A 12 -48.47 5.34 -14.61
N LEU A 13 -48.48 4.59 -15.71
CA LEU A 13 -47.38 3.70 -16.07
C LEU A 13 -46.10 4.47 -16.40
N VAL A 14 -46.20 5.59 -17.13
CA VAL A 14 -45.05 6.45 -17.43
C VAL A 14 -44.46 7.03 -16.15
N PHE A 15 -45.28 7.55 -15.24
CA PHE A 15 -44.80 8.05 -13.95
C PHE A 15 -44.14 6.95 -13.09
N LEU A 16 -44.73 5.76 -13.04
CA LEU A 16 -44.14 4.62 -12.34
C LEU A 16 -42.78 4.26 -12.95
N LEU A 17 -42.69 4.18 -14.28
CA LEU A 17 -41.44 3.91 -14.98
C LEU A 17 -40.38 4.97 -14.65
N LEU A 18 -40.73 6.25 -14.68
CA LEU A 18 -39.80 7.34 -14.35
C LEU A 18 -39.31 7.25 -12.90
N MET A 19 -40.21 6.98 -11.94
CA MET A 19 -39.82 6.78 -10.54
C MET A 19 -38.90 5.58 -10.36
N THR A 20 -39.18 4.46 -11.03
CA THR A 20 -38.29 3.28 -10.97
C THR A 20 -36.91 3.57 -11.55
N LEU A 21 -36.83 4.32 -12.65
CA LEU A 21 -35.54 4.68 -13.26
C LEU A 21 -34.71 5.55 -12.31
N VAL A 22 -35.32 6.56 -11.69
CA VAL A 22 -34.67 7.40 -10.69
C VAL A 22 -34.20 6.55 -9.50
N GLY A 23 -35.07 5.68 -8.97
CA GLY A 23 -34.71 4.77 -7.88
C GLY A 23 -33.53 3.87 -8.22
N VAL A 24 -33.51 3.29 -9.43
CA VAL A 24 -32.42 2.42 -9.90
C VAL A 24 -31.11 3.18 -10.05
N THR A 25 -31.13 4.39 -10.64
CA THR A 25 -29.92 5.20 -10.77
C THR A 25 -29.32 5.60 -9.41
N ALA A 26 -30.16 5.94 -8.43
CA ALA A 26 -29.71 6.24 -7.08
C ALA A 26 -29.04 5.01 -6.42
N MET A 27 -29.64 3.82 -6.54
CA MET A 27 -29.05 2.58 -6.01
C MET A 27 -27.70 2.25 -6.67
N GLN A 28 -27.59 2.42 -8.00
CA GLN A 28 -26.32 2.20 -8.71
C GLN A 28 -25.22 3.13 -8.21
N SER A 29 -25.53 4.40 -7.98
CA SER A 29 -24.57 5.37 -7.42
C SER A 29 -24.08 4.93 -6.04
N THR A 30 -24.98 4.53 -5.15
CA THR A 30 -24.63 4.04 -3.81
C THR A 30 -23.71 2.82 -3.88
N THR A 31 -24.02 1.84 -4.74
CA THR A 31 -23.17 0.65 -4.92
C THR A 31 -21.76 1.00 -5.41
N LEU A 32 -21.63 1.98 -6.32
CA LEU A 32 -20.31 2.45 -6.76
C LEU A 32 -19.53 3.13 -5.63
N GLN A 33 -20.20 3.97 -4.84
CA GLN A 33 -19.59 4.63 -3.69
C GLN A 33 -19.14 3.64 -2.62
N GLU A 34 -19.93 2.60 -2.34
CA GLU A 34 -19.55 1.53 -1.42
C GLU A 34 -18.31 0.77 -1.90
N ARG A 35 -18.23 0.42 -3.19
CA ARG A 35 -17.05 -0.24 -3.77
C ARG A 35 -15.80 0.63 -3.72
N MET A 36 -15.93 1.92 -4.02
CA MET A 36 -14.82 2.87 -3.90
C MET A 36 -14.36 3.02 -2.44
N ALA A 37 -15.29 3.13 -1.49
CA ALA A 37 -14.99 3.21 -0.07
C ALA A 37 -14.32 1.93 0.46
N GLY A 38 -14.76 0.76 -0.01
CA GLY A 38 -14.12 -0.52 0.29
C GLY A 38 -12.67 -0.58 -0.21
N ASN A 39 -12.46 -0.28 -1.49
CA ASN A 39 -11.12 -0.27 -2.09
C ASN A 39 -10.17 0.74 -1.41
N LEU A 40 -10.69 1.92 -1.04
CA LEU A 40 -9.91 2.93 -0.33
C LEU A 40 -9.51 2.42 1.06
N ARG A 41 -10.45 1.85 1.81
CA ARG A 41 -10.19 1.26 3.13
C ARG A 41 -9.14 0.15 3.07
N ASP A 42 -9.23 -0.75 2.10
CA ASP A 42 -8.25 -1.82 1.93
C ASP A 42 -6.84 -1.27 1.66
N ARG A 43 -6.75 -0.23 0.81
CA ARG A 43 -5.48 0.44 0.51
C ARG A 43 -4.90 1.17 1.72
N ASP A 44 -5.75 1.80 2.54
CA ASP A 44 -5.32 2.46 3.78
C ASP A 44 -4.79 1.44 4.80
N MET A 45 -5.45 0.28 4.93
CA MET A 45 -4.94 -0.82 5.77
C MET A 45 -3.59 -1.34 5.28
N ALA A 46 -3.44 -1.51 3.96
CA ALA A 46 -2.16 -1.91 3.36
C ALA A 46 -1.05 -0.88 3.65
N LEU A 47 -1.35 0.42 3.54
CA LEU A 47 -0.40 1.50 3.86
C LEU A 47 0.03 1.47 5.33
N GLN A 48 -0.92 1.37 6.25
CA GLN A 48 -0.61 1.30 7.69
C GLN A 48 0.24 0.07 8.02
N ALA A 49 -0.07 -1.08 7.43
CA ALA A 49 0.72 -2.29 7.60
C ALA A 49 2.14 -2.16 7.01
N ALA A 50 2.27 -1.57 5.82
CA ALA A 50 3.56 -1.31 5.19
C ALA A 50 4.41 -0.35 6.01
N GLU A 51 3.82 0.70 6.58
CA GLU A 51 4.51 1.66 7.45
C GLU A 51 4.95 1.02 8.77
N SER A 52 4.13 0.16 9.37
CA SER A 52 4.52 -0.59 10.56
C SER A 52 5.74 -1.48 10.31
N ALA A 53 5.73 -2.23 9.20
CA ALA A 53 6.87 -3.07 8.81
C ALA A 53 8.11 -2.24 8.42
N LEU A 54 7.90 -1.06 7.85
CA LEU A 54 8.99 -0.15 7.49
C LEU A 54 9.70 0.37 8.74
N ARG A 55 8.94 0.81 9.74
CA ARG A 55 9.47 1.24 11.03
C ARG A 55 10.22 0.12 11.75
N GLU A 56 9.75 -1.13 11.64
CA GLU A 56 10.48 -2.30 12.13
C GLU A 56 11.84 -2.45 11.43
N GLY A 57 11.88 -2.39 10.09
CA GLY A 57 13.14 -2.47 9.34
C GLY A 57 14.11 -1.34 9.69
N GLU A 58 13.62 -0.12 9.89
CA GLU A 58 14.42 1.02 10.35
C GLU A 58 14.93 0.82 11.78
N TRP A 59 14.10 0.28 12.68
CA TRP A 59 14.51 -0.03 14.04
C TRP A 59 15.65 -1.06 14.06
N GLN A 60 15.60 -2.09 13.20
CA GLN A 60 16.70 -3.06 13.06
C GLN A 60 18.02 -2.37 12.66
N LEU A 61 17.99 -1.35 11.80
CA LEU A 61 19.17 -0.57 11.40
C LEU A 61 19.70 0.34 12.51
N GLN A 62 18.85 0.76 13.45
CA GLN A 62 19.25 1.57 14.62
C GLN A 62 19.93 0.74 15.71
N GLN A 63 19.88 -0.59 15.64
CA GLN A 63 20.55 -1.45 16.61
C GLN A 63 22.08 -1.33 16.50
N ALA A 64 22.79 -1.79 17.55
CA ALA A 64 24.25 -1.73 17.59
C ALA A 64 24.92 -2.56 16.48
N THR A 65 24.29 -3.67 16.09
CA THR A 65 24.80 -4.59 15.06
C THR A 65 23.88 -4.57 13.86
N VAL A 66 24.46 -4.46 12.66
CA VAL A 66 23.70 -4.58 11.41
C VAL A 66 23.19 -6.02 11.27
N PRO A 67 21.91 -6.23 10.94
CA PRO A 67 21.37 -7.57 10.80
C PRO A 67 22.07 -8.37 9.69
N ALA A 68 22.15 -9.69 9.85
CA ALA A 68 22.78 -10.58 8.87
C ALA A 68 21.96 -10.75 7.57
N PHE A 69 20.68 -10.37 7.58
CA PHE A 69 19.75 -10.50 6.45
C PHE A 69 19.73 -9.28 5.52
N VAL A 70 20.77 -8.45 5.59
CA VAL A 70 20.94 -7.32 4.68
C VAL A 70 21.51 -7.82 3.36
N ILE A 71 20.87 -7.40 2.27
CA ILE A 71 21.25 -7.81 0.91
C ILE A 71 21.97 -6.67 0.17
N GLU A 72 22.65 -7.04 -0.91
CA GLU A 72 23.11 -6.08 -1.91
C GLU A 72 21.91 -5.42 -2.61
N PRO A 73 22.06 -4.19 -3.15
CA PRO A 73 20.94 -3.49 -3.76
C PRO A 73 20.39 -4.27 -4.95
N VAL A 74 19.08 -4.50 -4.94
CA VAL A 74 18.38 -5.17 -6.03
C VAL A 74 18.49 -4.31 -7.28
N SER A 75 18.90 -4.93 -8.39
CA SER A 75 19.01 -4.24 -9.68
C SER A 75 17.68 -3.61 -10.08
N GLY A 76 17.67 -2.31 -10.31
CA GLY A 76 16.44 -1.57 -10.60
C GLY A 76 15.51 -1.40 -9.39
N GLY A 77 15.98 -1.59 -8.15
CA GLY A 77 15.19 -1.47 -6.91
C GLY A 77 14.63 -0.07 -6.62
N GLY A 78 14.85 0.92 -7.49
CA GLY A 78 14.12 2.20 -7.48
C GLY A 78 12.82 2.19 -8.31
N ARG A 79 12.45 1.05 -8.92
CA ARG A 79 11.31 0.92 -9.84
C ARG A 79 10.25 0.00 -9.24
N ALA A 80 8.98 0.39 -9.33
CA ALA A 80 7.86 -0.44 -8.89
C ALA A 80 7.82 -1.81 -9.59
N THR A 81 8.19 -1.87 -10.87
CA THR A 81 8.21 -3.13 -11.66
C THR A 81 9.12 -4.19 -11.04
N THR A 82 10.22 -3.78 -10.41
CA THR A 82 11.19 -4.68 -9.78
C THR A 82 10.54 -5.35 -8.57
N TRP A 83 9.91 -4.57 -7.69
CA TRP A 83 9.30 -5.06 -6.47
C TRP A 83 8.00 -5.83 -6.68
N ASN A 84 7.30 -5.56 -7.78
CA ASN A 84 6.15 -6.36 -8.21
C ASN A 84 6.56 -7.77 -8.67
N ALA A 85 7.79 -7.94 -9.18
CA ALA A 85 8.33 -9.23 -9.63
C ALA A 85 9.32 -9.86 -8.63
N PHE A 86 9.63 -9.15 -7.55
CA PHE A 86 10.55 -9.62 -6.51
C PHE A 86 9.95 -10.79 -5.74
N ASP A 87 10.76 -11.80 -5.44
CA ASP A 87 10.35 -12.93 -4.62
C ASP A 87 10.31 -12.51 -3.15
N TRP A 88 9.11 -12.38 -2.60
CA TRP A 88 8.92 -11.98 -1.21
C TRP A 88 9.00 -13.15 -0.22
N ASP A 89 9.16 -14.39 -0.67
CA ASP A 89 9.26 -15.60 0.17
C ASP A 89 10.70 -16.10 0.36
N GLN A 90 11.69 -15.37 -0.16
CA GLN A 90 13.10 -15.73 -0.03
C GLN A 90 13.65 -15.52 1.39
N ALA A 91 14.79 -16.15 1.68
CA ALA A 91 15.34 -16.27 3.03
C ALA A 91 15.68 -14.95 3.72
N ASP A 92 16.07 -13.91 2.97
CA ASP A 92 16.48 -12.61 3.52
C ASP A 92 15.31 -11.68 3.83
N VAL A 93 14.12 -11.99 3.32
CA VAL A 93 12.90 -11.22 3.60
C VAL A 93 12.40 -11.53 5.00
N ARG A 94 11.98 -10.47 5.70
CA ARG A 94 11.45 -10.57 7.07
C ARG A 94 9.96 -10.27 7.07
N THR A 95 9.21 -11.16 7.71
CA THR A 95 7.78 -10.94 7.97
C THR A 95 7.62 -10.17 9.28
N HIS A 96 6.88 -9.08 9.22
CA HIS A 96 6.50 -8.30 10.40
C HIS A 96 5.10 -8.71 10.85
N VAL A 97 4.98 -9.12 12.11
CA VAL A 97 3.70 -9.46 12.71
C VAL A 97 3.08 -8.20 13.29
N LEU A 98 1.93 -7.81 12.77
CA LEU A 98 1.20 -6.64 13.28
C LEU A 98 0.77 -6.88 14.73
N PRO A 99 0.83 -5.86 15.61
CA PRO A 99 0.36 -5.98 16.97
C PRO A 99 -1.16 -6.25 16.97
N THR A 100 -1.63 -7.05 17.93
CA THR A 100 -3.08 -7.34 18.08
C THR A 100 -3.90 -6.09 18.40
N THR A 101 -3.25 -5.00 18.83
CA THR A 101 -3.85 -3.68 19.10
C THR A 101 -3.98 -2.81 17.84
N ALA A 102 -3.53 -3.26 16.66
CA ALA A 102 -3.57 -2.47 15.43
C ALA A 102 -5.00 -2.03 15.02
N GLY A 103 -6.04 -2.76 15.43
CA GLY A 103 -7.43 -2.39 15.15
C GLY A 103 -7.90 -2.69 13.71
N PHE A 104 -7.06 -3.35 12.92
CA PHE A 104 -7.37 -3.84 11.58
C PHE A 104 -6.69 -5.20 11.34
N SER A 105 -7.15 -5.93 10.33
CA SER A 105 -6.50 -7.14 9.85
C SER A 105 -6.13 -6.99 8.38
N VAL A 106 -5.11 -7.74 7.97
CA VAL A 106 -4.59 -7.80 6.61
C VAL A 106 -4.74 -9.21 6.08
N ALA A 107 -4.89 -9.36 4.76
CA ALA A 107 -4.96 -10.65 4.09
C ALA A 107 -3.64 -11.43 4.21
N GLU A 108 -2.52 -10.71 4.30
CA GLU A 108 -1.18 -11.28 4.44
C GLU A 108 -0.34 -10.38 5.36
N SER A 109 0.47 -10.98 6.25
CA SER A 109 1.37 -10.21 7.11
C SER A 109 2.37 -9.41 6.26
N PRO A 110 2.63 -8.13 6.60
CA PRO A 110 3.55 -7.30 5.85
C PRO A 110 4.98 -7.83 5.96
N ARG A 111 5.78 -7.56 4.93
CA ARG A 111 7.16 -8.05 4.81
C ARG A 111 8.10 -6.91 4.45
N TYR A 112 9.36 -7.04 4.81
CA TYR A 112 10.39 -6.06 4.50
C TYR A 112 11.73 -6.72 4.14
N VAL A 113 12.52 -5.98 3.37
CA VAL A 113 13.91 -6.30 3.03
C VAL A 113 14.77 -5.07 3.23
N ILE A 114 16.02 -5.30 3.60
CA ILE A 114 17.00 -4.24 3.85
C ILE A 114 18.14 -4.41 2.86
N GLU A 115 18.38 -3.38 2.07
CA GLU A 115 19.48 -3.28 1.11
C GLU A 115 20.56 -2.37 1.69
N ARG A 116 21.82 -2.77 1.56
CA ARG A 116 22.98 -1.90 1.86
C ARG A 116 23.63 -1.44 0.57
N PHE A 117 23.78 -0.14 0.39
CA PHE A 117 24.50 0.40 -0.74
C PHE A 117 26.01 0.32 -0.50
N PRO A 118 26.81 0.17 -1.58
CA PRO A 118 28.25 0.32 -1.50
C PRO A 118 28.60 1.65 -0.82
N PRO A 119 29.57 1.66 0.11
CA PRO A 119 29.96 2.88 0.79
C PRO A 119 30.40 3.92 -0.24
N THR A 120 29.80 5.11 -0.15
CA THR A 120 30.24 6.25 -0.93
C THR A 120 31.15 7.11 -0.08
N VAL A 121 32.24 7.56 -0.68
CA VAL A 121 33.17 8.49 -0.04
C VAL A 121 32.43 9.83 0.11
N GLY A 122 32.34 10.34 1.35
CA GLY A 122 31.77 11.66 1.60
C GLY A 122 32.55 12.77 0.88
N ASP A 123 31.88 13.89 0.63
CA ASP A 123 32.52 15.09 0.08
C ASP A 123 32.86 16.04 1.24
N THR A 124 34.14 16.22 1.55
CA THR A 124 34.60 17.19 2.55
C THR A 124 35.63 18.14 1.92
N LEU A 125 35.51 19.43 2.22
CA LEU A 125 36.49 20.46 1.81
C LEU A 125 37.62 20.64 2.84
N ALA A 126 37.66 19.79 3.87
CA ALA A 126 38.67 19.85 4.93
C ALA A 126 39.88 19.00 4.52
N ALA A 127 41.03 19.64 4.32
CA ALA A 127 42.22 19.01 3.76
C ALA A 127 42.97 18.05 4.72
N ASP A 128 42.48 17.85 5.95
CA ASP A 128 43.22 17.15 7.02
C ASP A 128 42.35 16.19 7.85
N GLU A 129 41.14 15.88 7.38
CA GLU A 129 40.24 14.92 8.04
C GLU A 129 39.95 13.73 7.11
N PRO A 130 39.95 12.47 7.61
CA PRO A 130 39.50 11.32 6.83
C PRO A 130 38.07 11.55 6.32
N LEU A 131 37.80 11.18 5.07
CA LEU A 131 36.46 11.28 4.51
C LEU A 131 35.53 10.32 5.28
N PRO A 132 34.41 10.80 5.85
CA PRO A 132 33.47 9.92 6.53
C PRO A 132 32.88 8.95 5.51
N GLU A 133 32.97 7.66 5.82
CA GLU A 133 32.31 6.61 5.05
C GLU A 133 30.81 6.70 5.29
N LEU A 134 30.03 6.98 4.25
CA LEU A 134 28.57 7.03 4.36
C LEU A 134 27.99 5.65 4.08
N GLU A 135 27.47 5.01 5.13
CA GLU A 135 26.68 3.80 4.97
C GLU A 135 25.21 4.17 4.70
N LEU A 136 24.78 3.94 3.46
CA LEU A 136 23.40 4.13 3.05
C LEU A 136 22.70 2.77 2.97
N TYR A 137 21.53 2.70 3.58
CA TYR A 137 20.64 1.55 3.53
C TYR A 137 19.32 1.95 2.86
N ARG A 138 18.64 1.01 2.23
CA ARG A 138 17.25 1.16 1.79
C ARG A 138 16.41 0.06 2.38
N VAL A 139 15.34 0.43 3.05
CA VAL A 139 14.33 -0.51 3.52
C VAL A 139 13.20 -0.48 2.51
N THR A 140 12.85 -1.65 1.98
CA THR A 140 11.72 -1.80 1.07
C THR A 140 10.71 -2.74 1.72
N THR A 141 9.45 -2.32 1.81
CA THR A 141 8.38 -3.09 2.42
C THR A 141 7.26 -3.40 1.44
N ARG A 142 6.60 -4.54 1.63
CA ARG A 142 5.37 -4.94 0.94
C ARG A 142 4.33 -5.26 1.99
N ALA A 143 3.13 -4.72 1.82
CA ALA A 143 1.98 -5.11 2.60
C ALA A 143 0.77 -5.34 1.70
N VAL A 144 -0.12 -6.20 2.19
CA VAL A 144 -1.40 -6.51 1.55
C VAL A 144 -2.50 -5.99 2.48
N GLY A 145 -3.52 -5.36 1.92
CA GLY A 145 -4.65 -4.79 2.67
C GLY A 145 -5.62 -5.86 3.16
N GLY A 146 -6.85 -5.46 3.47
CA GLY A 146 -7.93 -6.40 3.83
C GLY A 146 -8.25 -7.40 2.72
N SER A 147 -8.03 -7.02 1.46
CA SER A 147 -8.12 -7.87 0.29
C SER A 147 -6.75 -8.13 -0.34
N ALA A 148 -6.60 -9.30 -0.99
CA ALA A 148 -5.36 -9.69 -1.67
C ALA A 148 -4.97 -8.77 -2.85
N GLU A 149 -5.93 -7.99 -3.36
CA GLU A 149 -5.75 -7.06 -4.48
C GLU A 149 -5.10 -5.73 -4.05
N ALA A 150 -5.23 -5.36 -2.77
CA ALA A 150 -4.71 -4.10 -2.25
C ALA A 150 -3.26 -4.25 -1.79
N VAL A 151 -2.32 -4.26 -2.74
CA VAL A 151 -0.88 -4.34 -2.44
C VAL A 151 -0.25 -2.95 -2.42
N VAL A 152 0.53 -2.68 -1.38
CA VAL A 152 1.30 -1.44 -1.22
C VAL A 152 2.77 -1.78 -0.99
N ILE A 153 3.64 -1.03 -1.67
CA ILE A 153 5.09 -1.13 -1.49
C ILE A 153 5.60 0.25 -1.08
N LEU A 154 6.38 0.31 0.01
CA LEU A 154 7.02 1.53 0.50
C LEU A 154 8.53 1.36 0.50
N GLN A 155 9.24 2.47 0.33
CA GLN A 155 10.69 2.51 0.38
C GLN A 155 11.16 3.71 1.18
N THR A 156 12.14 3.50 2.06
CA THR A 156 12.90 4.59 2.68
C THR A 156 14.39 4.32 2.56
N THR A 157 15.14 5.42 2.50
CA THR A 157 16.59 5.38 2.57
C THR A 157 17.02 5.86 3.94
N PHE A 158 17.86 5.08 4.62
CA PHE A 158 18.36 5.35 5.94
C PHE A 158 19.88 5.54 5.89
N ARG A 159 20.38 6.57 6.56
CA ARG A 159 21.83 6.81 6.71
C ARG A 159 22.23 6.45 8.14
N ARG A 160 23.27 5.64 8.27
CA ARG A 160 23.89 5.30 9.56
C ARG A 160 25.15 6.12 9.80
#